data_AF-A0A4Q3YQT6-F1
#
_entry.id   AF-A0A4Q3YQT6-F1
#
_cell.length_a   1.000
_cell.length_b   1.000
_cell.length_c   1.000
_cell.angle_alpha   90.00
_cell.angle_beta   90.00
_cell.angle_gamma   90.00
#
_symmetry.space_group_name_H-M   'P 1'
#
loop_
_entity.id
_entity.type
_entity.pdbx_description
1 polymer ?
#
loop_
_entity_poly.entity_id
_entity_poly.type
_entity_poly.pdbx_seq_one_letter_code
_entity_poly.pdbx_strand_id
1 'polypeptide(L)' 'GRVQREGGEIEDIRPGDVVWFEPGEKHWHGASPTTAMTHIAIQEHLDGKVVDWLEHVSDEDYDK' A
#
# COMPACT_ATOMS: atom_id res chain seq x y z
N GLY A 1 4.15 -5.06 -8.26
CA GLY A 1 4.29 -4.10 -7.13
C GLY A 1 4.21 -4.89 -5.85
N ARG A 2 4.35 -4.22 -4.71
CA ARG A 2 4.21 -4.82 -3.39
C ARG A 2 3.17 -4.05 -2.60
N VAL A 3 2.43 -4.74 -1.74
CA VAL A 3 1.54 -4.15 -0.75
C VAL A 3 1.71 -4.87 0.58
N GLN A 4 1.45 -4.17 1.69
CA GLN A 4 1.44 -4.80 3.00
C GLN A 4 0.52 -4.01 3.94
N ARG A 5 -0.24 -4.75 4.76
CA ARG A 5 -0.95 -4.24 5.94
C ARG A 5 -0.05 -4.42 7.16
N GLU A 6 -0.12 -3.52 8.13
CA GLU A 6 0.69 -3.62 9.35
C GLU A 6 0.54 -5.00 10.02
N GLY A 7 1.66 -5.68 10.25
CA GLY A 7 1.70 -7.03 10.84
C GLY A 7 1.37 -8.18 9.87
N GLY A 8 1.01 -7.89 8.62
CA GLY A 8 0.78 -8.87 7.57
C GLY A 8 2.02 -9.18 6.72
N GLU A 9 1.88 -10.15 5.81
CA GLU A 9 2.92 -10.48 4.83
C GLU A 9 3.01 -9.40 3.73
N ILE A 10 4.19 -9.26 3.12
CA ILE A 10 4.33 -8.49 1.88
C ILE A 10 3.74 -9.31 0.73
N GLU A 11 2.73 -8.76 0.06
CA GLU A 11 2.07 -9.38 -1.08
C GLU A 11 2.54 -8.76 -2.39
N ASP A 12 2.97 -9.59 -3.34
CA ASP A 12 3.26 -9.17 -4.71
C ASP A 12 1.95 -9.01 -5.50
N ILE A 13 1.79 -7.85 -6.14
CA ILE A 13 0.62 -7.51 -6.98
C ILE A 13 1.01 -7.28 -8.44
N ARG A 14 0.12 -7.64 -9.37
CA ARG A 14 0.32 -7.63 -10.82
C ARG A 14 -0.79 -6.84 -11.53
N PRO A 15 -0.57 -6.44 -12.81
CA PRO A 15 -1.63 -5.81 -13.59
C PRO A 15 -2.88 -6.69 -13.66
N GLY A 16 -4.02 -6.14 -13.24
CA GLY A 16 -5.31 -6.83 -13.17
C GLY A 16 -5.74 -7.21 -11.75
N ASP A 17 -4.82 -7.20 -10.78
CA ASP A 17 -5.17 -7.47 -9.38
C ASP A 17 -5.94 -6.30 -8.76
N VAL A 18 -6.83 -6.62 -7.81
CA VAL A 18 -7.61 -5.65 -7.03
C VAL A 18 -7.21 -5.78 -5.57
N VAL A 19 -6.81 -4.67 -4.97
CA VAL A 19 -6.41 -4.60 -3.56
C VAL A 19 -7.42 -3.74 -2.82
N TRP A 20 -7.91 -4.25 -1.69
CA TRP A 20 -8.76 -3.52 -0.75
C TRP A 20 -8.03 -3.37 0.58
N PHE A 21 -8.04 -2.17 1.13
CA PHE A 21 -7.58 -1.87 2.49
C PHE A 21 -8.79 -1.41 3.29
N GLU A 22 -9.00 -2.02 4.45
CA GLU A 22 -10.15 -1.70 5.28
C GLU A 22 -10.05 -0.28 5.87
N PRO A 23 -11.18 0.38 6.20
CA PRO A 23 -11.15 1.71 6.81
C PRO A 23 -10.27 1.76 8.08
N GLY A 24 -9.28 2.65 8.07
CA GLY A 24 -8.35 2.83 9.19
C GLY A 24 -7.23 1.78 9.28
N GLU A 25 -7.15 0.85 8.34
CA GLU A 25 -6.06 -0.13 8.28
C GLU A 25 -4.76 0.56 7.85
N LYS A 26 -3.71 0.47 8.68
CA LYS A 26 -2.39 0.98 8.32
C LYS A 26 -1.76 0.07 7.27
N HIS A 27 -1.36 0.66 6.15
CA HIS A 27 -0.83 -0.09 5.01
C HIS A 27 0.14 0.74 4.18
N TRP A 28 0.88 0.07 3.30
CA TRP A 28 1.65 0.69 2.23
C TRP A 28 1.52 -0.12 0.93
N HIS A 29 1.77 0.54 -0.19
CA HIS A 29 1.82 -0.08 -1.51
C HIS A 29 2.81 0.66 -2.41
N GLY A 30 3.52 -0.08 -3.27
CA GLY A 30 4.58 0.51 -4.10
C GLY A 30 5.10 -0.41 -5.20
N ALA A 31 6.14 0.06 -5.87
CA ALA A 31 6.90 -0.75 -6.82
C ALA A 31 7.51 -1.98 -6.12
N SER A 32 7.96 -2.95 -6.92
CA SER A 32 8.90 -3.97 -6.44
C SER A 32 10.33 -3.42 -6.48
N PRO A 33 11.33 -4.07 -5.83
CA PRO A 33 12.71 -3.56 -5.78
C PRO A 33 13.34 -3.31 -7.16
N THR A 34 12.90 -4.04 -8.19
CA THR A 34 13.52 -4.02 -9.53
C THR A 34 12.59 -3.58 -10.66
N THR A 35 11.28 -3.45 -10.38
CA THR A 35 10.28 -3.19 -11.42
C THR A 35 9.28 -2.12 -10.95
N ALA A 36 9.16 -1.06 -11.75
CA ALA A 36 8.17 -0.01 -11.57
C ALA A 36 6.74 -0.56 -11.63
N MET A 37 5.80 0.15 -10.98
CA MET A 37 4.39 -0.23 -10.94
C MET A 37 3.51 1.01 -11.11
N THR A 38 2.37 0.83 -11.76
CA THR A 38 1.30 1.84 -11.83
C THR A 38 0.00 1.18 -11.41
N HIS A 39 -0.80 1.89 -10.62
CA HIS A 39 -2.14 1.47 -10.24
C HIS A 39 -3.06 2.68 -10.22
N ILE A 40 -4.37 2.41 -10.24
CA ILE A 40 -5.40 3.40 -9.98
C ILE A 40 -5.73 3.31 -8.48
N ALA A 41 -5.68 4.44 -7.79
CA ALA A 41 -6.11 4.55 -6.40
C ALA A 41 -7.50 5.19 -6.36
N ILE A 42 -8.45 4.55 -5.68
CA ILE A 42 -9.82 5.04 -5.49
C ILE A 42 -10.09 5.04 -4.00
N GLN A 43 -10.43 6.20 -3.46
CA GLN A 43 -10.73 6.38 -2.04
C GLN A 43 -11.78 7.47 -1.86
N GLU A 44 -12.69 7.25 -0.92
CA GLU A 44 -13.71 8.23 -0.54
C GLU A 44 -13.14 9.20 0.51
N HIS A 45 -13.71 10.40 0.59
CA HIS A 45 -13.31 11.38 1.59
C HIS A 45 -14.19 11.31 2.84
N LEU A 46 -13.58 11.48 4.00
CA LEU A 46 -14.25 11.68 5.29
C LEU A 46 -13.72 12.98 5.89
N ASP A 47 -14.61 13.90 6.28
CA ASP A 47 -14.23 15.19 6.87
C ASP A 47 -13.22 16.01 6.04
N GLY A 48 -13.31 15.91 4.72
CA GLY A 48 -12.44 16.63 3.77
C GLY A 48 -11.04 16.04 3.60
N LYS A 49 -10.75 14.88 4.19
CA LYS A 49 -9.50 14.13 4.00
C LYS A 49 -9.75 12.74 3.41
N VAL A 50 -8.74 12.18 2.78
CA VAL A 50 -8.75 10.82 2.20
C VAL A 50 -7.65 9.92 2.77
N VAL A 51 -6.76 10.47 3.60
CA VAL A 51 -5.60 9.77 4.14
C VAL A 51 -5.13 10.45 5.42
N ASP A 52 -4.60 9.65 6.35
CA ASP A 52 -3.77 10.11 7.45
C ASP A 52 -2.35 9.56 7.20
N TRP A 53 -1.38 10.45 6.97
CA TRP A 53 0.00 10.04 6.73
C TRP A 53 0.72 9.72 8.04
N LEU A 54 1.54 8.68 8.00
CA LEU A 54 2.34 8.20 9.12
C LEU A 54 3.84 8.25 8.77
N GLU A 55 4.66 7.44 9.42
CA GLU A 55 6.07 7.29 9.13
C GLU A 55 6.36 6.64 7.75
N HIS A 56 7.58 6.82 7.27
CA HIS A 56 8.08 6.10 6.11
C HIS A 56 8.26 4.61 6.42
N VAL A 57 7.99 3.77 5.41
CA VAL A 57 8.41 2.36 5.42
C VAL A 57 9.94 2.33 5.40
N SER A 58 10.56 1.66 6.37
CA SER A 58 12.01 1.50 6.41
C SER A 58 12.49 0.50 5.35
N ASP A 59 13.75 0.57 4.95
CA ASP A 59 14.32 -0.43 4.03
C ASP A 59 14.21 -1.85 4.61
N GLU A 60 14.37 -1.99 5.94
CA GLU A 60 14.20 -3.28 6.63
C GLU A 60 12.76 -3.79 6.53
N ASP A 61 11.77 -2.93 6.71
CA ASP A 61 10.36 -3.33 6.61
C ASP A 61 9.92 -3.62 5.17
N TYR A 62 10.57 -3.00 4.19
CA TYR A 62 10.31 -3.22 2.77
C TYR A 62 10.90 -4.54 2.25
N ASP A 63 11.95 -5.04 2.90
CA ASP A 63 12.70 -6.26 2.52
C ASP A 63 12.33 -7.51 3.34
N LYS A 64 11.43 -7.38 4.34
CA LYS A 64 10.90 -8.51 5.14
C LYS A 64 10.01 -9.44 4.32
#